data_AF-A0A2N5A3F8-F1
#
_entry.id   AF-A0A2N5A3F8-F1
#
_cell.length_a   1.000
_cell.length_b   1.000
_cell.length_c   1.000
_cell.angle_alpha   90.00
_cell.angle_beta   90.00
_cell.angle_gamma   90.00
#
_symmetry.space_group_name_H-M   'P 1'
#
loop_
_entity.id
_entity.type
_entity.pdbx_description
1 polymer ?
#
loop_
_entity_poly.entity_id
_entity_poly.type
_entity_poly.pdbx_seq_one_letter_code
_entity_poly.pdbx_strand_id
1 'polypeptide(L)'
;MNKLSPEMPELQSMNITADNITKLKSLFPEAFNEGSVDFEVLKQLLGENVDDKEERYGLNWHGKRQARQLALTPSRGTLRPCK
;
A
#
# COMPACT_ATOMS: atom_id res chain seq x y z
N MET A 1 -17.29 0.03 -32.06
CA MET A 1 -16.59 -0.33 -30.80
C MET A 1 -16.08 0.97 -30.19
N ASN A 2 -16.55 1.31 -28.99
CA ASN A 2 -16.09 2.51 -28.28
C ASN A 2 -14.61 2.34 -27.90
N LYS A 3 -13.79 3.38 -28.12
CA LYS A 3 -12.39 3.37 -27.72
C LYS A 3 -12.31 3.39 -26.19
N LEU A 4 -11.70 2.36 -25.61
CA LEU A 4 -11.36 2.32 -24.19
C LEU A 4 -10.07 3.11 -23.98
N SER A 5 -10.10 4.13 -23.12
CA SER A 5 -8.95 4.95 -22.73
C SER A 5 -8.37 4.42 -21.40
N PRO A 6 -7.03 4.40 -21.20
CA PRO A 6 -6.40 3.92 -19.97
C PRO A 6 -6.74 4.72 -18.69
N GLU A 7 -7.41 5.88 -18.83
CA GLU A 7 -7.83 6.74 -17.72
C GLU A 7 -9.23 6.43 -17.18
N MET A 8 -9.93 5.42 -17.72
CA MET A 8 -11.26 5.05 -17.25
C MET A 8 -11.17 4.36 -15.87
N PRO A 9 -11.89 4.84 -14.83
CA PRO A 9 -11.81 4.30 -13.47
C PRO A 9 -12.27 2.84 -13.37
N GLU A 10 -13.16 2.40 -14.27
CA GLU A 10 -13.63 1.01 -14.37
C GLU A 10 -12.53 0.02 -14.82
N LEU A 11 -11.42 0.51 -15.38
CA LEU A 11 -10.30 -0.30 -15.86
C LEU A 11 -9.12 -0.34 -14.87
N GLN A 12 -9.24 0.38 -13.75
CA GLN A 12 -8.17 0.48 -12.74
C GLN A 12 -8.42 -0.50 -11.60
N SER A 13 -7.37 -1.21 -11.21
CA SER A 13 -7.41 -2.06 -10.01
C SER A 13 -7.59 -1.21 -8.74
N MET A 14 -8.24 -1.79 -7.73
CA MET A 14 -8.43 -1.15 -6.41
C MET A 14 -7.10 -0.65 -5.83
N ASN A 15 -7.11 0.58 -5.32
CA ASN A 15 -5.94 1.19 -4.68
C ASN A 15 -5.85 0.78 -3.21
N ILE A 16 -5.24 -0.38 -2.97
CA ILE A 16 -5.09 -0.97 -1.63
C ILE A 16 -4.35 -0.02 -0.68
N THR A 17 -3.41 0.79 -1.19
CA THR A 17 -2.66 1.74 -0.39
C THR A 17 -3.55 2.87 0.14
N ALA A 18 -4.43 3.42 -0.69
CA ALA A 18 -5.37 4.47 -0.28
C ALA A 18 -6.37 3.96 0.76
N ASP A 19 -6.86 2.72 0.59
CA ASP A 19 -7.75 2.07 1.56
C ASP A 19 -7.04 1.86 2.91
N ASN A 20 -5.78 1.41 2.88
CA ASN A 20 -4.98 1.22 4.09
C ASN A 20 -4.72 2.54 4.83
N ILE A 21 -4.43 3.62 4.09
CA ILE A 21 -4.25 4.96 4.67
C ILE A 21 -5.54 5.42 5.35
N THR A 22 -6.69 5.20 4.70
CA THR A 22 -8.00 5.59 5.26
C THR A 22 -8.31 4.83 6.54
N LYS A 23 -8.04 3.52 6.57
CA LYS A 23 -8.19 2.69 7.77
C LYS A 23 -7.24 3.11 8.90
N LEU A 24 -5.97 3.38 8.58
CA LEU A 24 -5.00 3.87 9.55
C LEU A 24 -5.43 5.20 10.15
N LYS A 25 -5.93 6.12 9.32
CA LYS A 25 -6.43 7.43 9.77
C LYS A 25 -7.64 7.31 10.69
N SER A 26 -8.49 6.31 10.47
CA SER A 26 -9.63 6.02 11.36
C SER A 26 -9.20 5.45 12.72
N LEU A 27 -8.08 4.72 12.78
CA LEU A 27 -7.60 4.07 14.01
C LEU A 27 -6.68 4.99 14.82
N PHE A 28 -5.77 5.70 14.15
CA PHE A 28 -4.76 6.55 14.75
C PHE A 28 -4.76 7.93 14.09
N PRO A 29 -5.81 8.75 14.28
CA PRO A 29 -5.89 10.07 13.67
C PRO A 29 -4.75 10.99 14.13
N GLU A 30 -4.29 10.81 15.37
CA GLU A 30 -3.20 11.59 15.99
C GLU A 30 -1.83 11.35 15.32
N ALA A 31 -1.65 10.21 14.65
CA ALA A 31 -0.42 9.88 13.93
C ALA A 31 -0.35 10.52 12.53
N PHE A 32 -1.34 11.30 12.11
CA PHE A 32 -1.34 11.98 10.82
C PHE A 32 -1.17 13.48 11.00
N ASN A 33 -0.11 14.05 10.43
CA ASN A 33 0.13 15.49 10.40
C ASN A 33 0.26 15.98 8.96
N GLU A 34 -0.52 17.00 8.59
CA GLU A 34 -0.48 17.64 7.26
C GLU A 34 -0.46 16.67 6.05
N GLY A 35 -1.18 15.56 6.14
CA GLY A 35 -1.28 14.56 5.07
C GLY A 35 -0.13 13.55 5.01
N SER A 36 0.80 13.60 5.97
CA SER A 36 1.88 12.63 6.16
C SER A 36 1.67 11.80 7.43
N VAL A 37 2.21 10.59 7.46
CA VAL A 37 2.22 9.74 8.66
C VAL A 37 3.43 10.08 9.50
N ASP A 38 3.21 10.50 10.74
CA ASP A 38 4.26 10.64 11.74
C ASP A 38 4.52 9.27 12.38
N PHE A 39 5.63 8.65 11.98
CA PHE A 39 6.01 7.34 12.49
C PHE A 39 6.46 7.36 13.95
N GLU A 40 6.94 8.49 14.46
CA GLU A 40 7.34 8.59 15.87
C GLU A 40 6.10 8.59 16.76
N VAL A 41 5.08 9.37 16.40
CA VAL A 41 3.78 9.35 17.10
C VAL A 41 3.10 8.00 16.96
N LEU A 42 3.11 7.40 15.76
CA LEU A 42 2.53 6.07 15.56
C LEU A 42 3.23 5.01 16.42
N LYS A 43 4.56 5.04 16.51
CA LYS A 43 5.33 4.13 17.37
C LYS A 43 4.98 4.33 18.85
N GLN A 44 4.87 5.58 19.30
CA GLN A 44 4.47 5.89 20.68
C GLN A 44 3.06 5.37 20.99
N LEU A 45 2.11 5.51 20.08
CA LEU A 45 0.73 5.00 20.23
C LEU A 45 0.67 3.46 20.25
N LEU A 46 1.54 2.79 19.49
CA LEU A 46 1.63 1.32 19.46
C LEU A 46 2.38 0.73 20.68
N GLY A 47 3.16 1.54 21.38
CA GLY A 47 3.85 1.16 22.62
C GLY A 47 4.87 0.03 22.41
N GLU A 48 4.93 -0.92 23.35
CA GLU A 48 5.89 -2.04 23.34
C GLU A 48 5.69 -3.07 22.22
N ASN A 49 4.63 -2.94 21.41
CA ASN A 49 4.35 -3.84 20.28
C ASN A 49 5.10 -3.45 19.00
N VAL A 50 5.98 -2.45 19.05
CA VAL A 50 6.87 -2.11 17.94
C VAL A 50 8.15 -2.92 18.10
N ASP A 51 8.26 -4.02 17.33
CA ASP A 51 9.49 -4.80 17.29
C ASP A 51 10.53 -4.03 16.46
N ASP A 52 11.51 -3.44 17.14
CA ASP A 52 12.66 -2.76 16.53
C ASP A 52 13.74 -3.76 16.07
N LYS A 53 13.50 -5.06 16.29
CA LYS A 53 14.42 -6.10 15.83
C LYS A 53 14.22 -6.29 14.34
N GLU A 54 15.21 -5.82 13.60
CA GLU A 54 15.51 -6.25 12.24
C GLU A 54 15.29 -7.78 12.16
N GLU A 55 14.27 -8.20 11.41
CA GLU A 55 13.77 -9.59 11.31
C GLU A 55 14.94 -10.59 11.40
N ARG A 56 15.13 -11.20 12.57
CA ARG A 56 16.33 -12.04 12.83
C ARG A 56 16.31 -13.33 12.00
N TYR A 57 15.15 -13.67 11.44
CA TYR A 57 14.94 -14.78 10.51
C TYR A 57 13.93 -14.38 9.43
N GLY A 58 14.43 -13.83 8.32
CA GLY A 58 13.64 -13.56 7.13
C GLY A 58 14.42 -13.95 5.88
N LEU A 59 13.78 -14.60 4.91
CA LEU A 59 14.38 -14.80 3.59
C LEU A 59 14.64 -13.40 3.00
N ASN A 60 15.90 -13.00 2.88
CA ASN A 60 16.31 -11.72 2.31
C ASN A 60 16.98 -11.99 0.97
N TRP A 61 16.44 -11.41 -0.10
CA TRP A 61 16.97 -11.56 -1.45
C TRP A 61 16.99 -10.20 -2.14
N HIS A 62 17.91 -10.05 -3.09
CA HIS A 62 18.02 -8.82 -3.87
C HIS A 62 16.69 -8.52 -4.57
N GLY A 63 16.13 -7.33 -4.33
CA GLY A 63 14.86 -6.93 -4.90
C GLY A 63 13.60 -7.33 -4.10
N LYS A 64 13.71 -7.97 -2.92
CA LYS A 64 12.54 -8.25 -2.05
C LYS A 64 11.66 -7.01 -1.80
N ARG A 65 12.29 -5.88 -1.49
CA ARG A 65 11.61 -4.60 -1.26
C ARG A 65 10.91 -4.09 -2.53
N GLN A 66 11.59 -4.18 -3.68
CA GLN A 66 11.05 -3.77 -4.97
C GLN A 66 9.88 -4.66 -5.40
N ALA A 67 9.99 -5.97 -5.19
CA ALA A 67 8.92 -6.94 -5.46
C ALA A 67 7.67 -6.64 -4.61
N ARG A 68 7.85 -6.32 -3.31
CA ARG A 68 6.73 -5.88 -2.44
C ARG A 68 6.06 -4.61 -2.98
N GLN A 69 6.84 -3.62 -3.42
CA GLN A 69 6.28 -2.38 -4.00
C GLN A 69 5.52 -2.64 -5.31
N LEU A 70 6.07 -3.50 -6.18
CA LEU A 70 5.42 -3.88 -7.44
C LEU A 70 4.10 -4.63 -7.22
N ALA A 71 4.02 -5.49 -6.21
CA ALA A 71 2.79 -6.20 -5.86
C ALA A 71 1.66 -5.26 -5.41
N LEU A 72 2.00 -4.12 -4.82
CA LEU A 72 1.04 -3.08 -4.41
C LEU A 72 0.69 -2.10 -5.56
N THR A 73 1.36 -2.21 -6.71
CA THR A 73 1.11 -1.32 -7.84
C THR A 73 -0.15 -1.79 -8.57
N PRO A 74 -1.19 -0.93 -8.71
CA PRO A 74 -2.42 -1.32 -9.38
C PRO A 74 -2.17 -1.56 -10.88
N SER A 75 -2.85 -2.56 -11.45
CA SER A 75 -2.76 -2.81 -12.89
C SER A 75 -3.45 -1.69 -13.68
N ARG A 76 -2.87 -1.36 -14.84
CA ARG A 76 -3.39 -0.35 -15.78
C ARG A 76 -4.06 -0.97 -17.02
N GLY A 77 -4.22 -2.30 -17.04
CA GLY A 77 -4.70 -3.04 -18.20
C GLY A 77 -5.76 -4.06 -17.82
N THR A 78 -6.70 -4.29 -18.74
CA THR A 78 -7.80 -5.24 -18.59
C THR A 78 -7.59 -6.44 -19.51
N LEU A 79 -7.84 -7.65 -19.01
CA LEU A 79 -7.76 -8.87 -19.80
C LEU A 79 -8.83 -8.86 -20.90
N ARG A 80 -8.45 -9.29 -22.11
CA ARG A 80 -9.40 -9.54 -23.19
C ARG A 80 -9.81 -11.01 -23.16
N PRO A 81 -11.11 -11.34 -23.32
CA PRO A 81 -11.54 -12.73 -23.42
C PRO A 81 -10.84 -13.41 -24.60
N CYS A 82 -10.21 -14.56 -24.35
CA CYS A 82 -9.70 -15.45 -25.39
C CYS A 82 -10.85 -16.29 -25.94
N LYS A 83 -10.91 -16.43 -27.26
CA LYS A 83 -11.76 -17.42 -27.93
C LYS A 83 -11.04 -18.75 -27.99
#